data_AF-A0A4Y2HUK4-F1
#
_entry.id   AF-A0A4Y2HUK4-F1
#
_cell.length_a   1.000
_cell.length_b   1.000
_cell.length_c   1.000
_cell.angle_alpha   90.00
_cell.angle_beta   90.00
_cell.angle_gamma   90.00
#
_symmetry.space_group_name_H-M   'P 1'
#
loop_
_entity.id
_entity.type
_entity.pdbx_description
1 polymer ?
#
loop_
_entity_poly.entity_id
_entity_poly.type
_entity_poly.pdbx_seq_one_letter_code
_entity_poly.pdbx_strand_id
1 'polypeptide(L)'
;MTEVKNKVTAVNKKLYYVMGKNSKLSLRNKLLLYKTLMRPIMSCAPPVWGAAAKTHINKLETAQNKIARQVTQVPWYVRNKQIQKELKLTPLLDYFRKLVIKFFNNIDNSTNTAIAEIPRYDPSEPRKRKRPRTLLG
;
A
#
# COMPACT_ATOMS: atom_id res chain seq x y z
N MET A 1 -0.74 2.67 12.67
CA MET A 1 -1.45 3.19 11.48
C MET A 1 -1.27 4.69 11.26
N THR A 2 -1.57 5.51 12.28
CA THR A 2 -1.42 6.97 12.23
C THR A 2 0.00 7.38 11.84
N GLU A 3 1.01 6.68 12.37
CA GLU A 3 2.42 6.93 12.05
C GLU A 3 2.76 6.73 10.57
N VAL A 4 2.34 5.62 9.95
CA VAL A 4 2.56 5.36 8.51
C VAL A 4 1.97 6.48 7.65
N LYS A 5 0.72 6.87 7.96
CA LYS A 5 0.06 8.00 7.29
C LYS A 5 0.85 9.30 7.49
N ASN A 6 1.30 9.58 8.71
CA ASN A 6 2.05 10.79 9.04
C ASN A 6 3.36 10.84 8.25
N LYS A 7 4.11 9.73 8.18
CA LYS A 7 5.35 9.61 7.39
C LYS A 7 5.11 9.87 5.91
N VAL A 8 4.09 9.24 5.33
CA VAL A 8 3.68 9.51 3.92
C VAL A 8 3.36 10.99 3.73
N THR A 9 2.57 11.59 4.62
CA THR A 9 2.22 13.01 4.50
C THR A 9 3.42 13.93 4.65
N ALA A 10 4.38 13.59 5.51
CA ALA A 10 5.61 14.37 5.68
C ALA A 10 6.46 14.34 4.41
N VAL A 11 6.63 13.18 3.78
CA VAL A 11 7.30 13.06 2.48
C VAL A 11 6.55 13.83 1.40
N ASN A 12 5.23 13.72 1.33
CA ASN A 12 4.43 14.46 0.34
C ASN A 12 4.50 15.98 0.54
N LYS A 13 4.58 16.46 1.79
CA LYS A 13 4.80 17.89 2.09
C LYS A 13 6.18 18.36 1.64
N LYS A 14 7.24 17.59 1.90
CA LYS A 14 8.60 17.93 1.43
C LYS A 14 8.67 18.02 -0.10
N LEU A 15 7.91 17.18 -0.79
CA LEU A 15 7.86 17.13 -2.26
C LEU A 15 6.74 17.99 -2.86
N TYR A 16 6.07 18.83 -2.06
CA TYR A 16 4.85 19.53 -2.49
C TYR A 16 5.05 20.33 -3.77
N TYR A 17 6.14 21.11 -3.85
CA TYR A 17 6.46 21.92 -5.03
C TYR A 17 6.70 21.07 -6.29
N VAL A 18 7.42 19.95 -6.16
CA VAL A 18 7.78 19.07 -7.28
C VAL A 18 6.58 18.24 -7.76
N MET A 19 5.68 17.88 -6.84
CA MET A 19 4.48 17.09 -7.11
C MET A 19 3.28 17.95 -7.52
N GLY A 20 3.35 19.26 -7.30
CA GLY A 20 2.26 20.21 -7.52
C GLY A 20 1.98 20.54 -8.99
N LYS A 21 0.94 21.36 -9.20
CA LYS A 21 0.46 21.82 -10.51
C LYS A 21 1.52 22.61 -11.29
N ASN A 22 2.26 23.45 -10.59
CA ASN A 22 3.22 24.39 -11.19
C ASN A 22 4.58 23.73 -11.53
N SER A 23 4.76 22.46 -11.17
CA SER A 23 5.97 21.72 -11.47
C SER A 23 6.02 21.33 -12.96
N LYS A 24 7.13 21.69 -13.62
CA LYS A 24 7.48 21.27 -14.99
C LYS A 24 7.79 19.77 -15.11
N LEU A 25 7.80 19.03 -14.00
CA LEU A 25 8.10 17.61 -13.99
C LEU A 25 7.02 16.82 -14.73
N SER A 26 7.43 15.89 -15.58
CA SER A 26 6.49 15.03 -16.32
C SER A 26 5.64 14.17 -15.38
N LEU A 27 4.44 13.80 -15.83
CA LEU A 27 3.55 12.91 -15.11
C LEU A 27 4.25 11.61 -14.69
N ARG A 28 5.05 11.05 -15.60
CA ARG A 28 5.84 9.82 -15.39
C ARG A 28 6.80 9.97 -14.22
N ASN A 29 7.52 11.09 -14.13
CA ASN A 29 8.51 11.31 -13.09
C ASN A 29 7.85 11.59 -11.73
N LYS A 30 6.74 12.34 -11.69
CA LYS A 30 5.93 12.52 -10.47
C LYS A 30 5.41 11.17 -9.96
N LEU A 31 4.93 10.32 -10.86
CA LEU A 31 4.47 8.97 -10.52
C LEU A 31 5.61 8.08 -10.02
N LEU A 32 6.81 8.21 -10.62
CA LEU A 32 8.01 7.51 -10.16
C LEU A 32 8.35 7.89 -8.72
N LEU A 33 8.38 9.19 -8.39
CA LEU A 33 8.63 9.67 -7.02
C LEU A 33 7.64 9.09 -6.01
N TYR A 34 6.35 9.03 -6.36
CA TYR A 34 5.36 8.38 -5.51
C TYR A 34 5.70 6.89 -5.28
N LYS A 35 6.01 6.15 -6.36
CA LYS A 35 6.32 4.72 -6.31
C LYS A 35 7.61 4.42 -5.53
N THR A 36 8.60 5.30 -5.57
CA THR A 36 9.90 5.08 -4.91
C THR A 36 9.91 5.54 -3.46
N LEU A 37 9.25 6.65 -3.13
CA LEU A 37 9.38 7.27 -1.80
C LEU A 37 8.17 7.01 -0.89
N MET A 38 6.96 7.00 -1.43
CA MET A 38 5.74 6.92 -0.61
C MET A 38 5.15 5.52 -0.58
N ARG A 39 5.15 4.82 -1.72
CA ARG A 39 4.63 3.45 -1.84
C ARG A 39 5.33 2.49 -0.86
N PRO A 40 6.66 2.51 -0.66
CA PRO A 40 7.31 1.61 0.29
C PRO A 40 6.92 1.90 1.73
N ILE A 41 6.76 3.17 2.11
CA ILE A 41 6.31 3.58 3.45
C ILE A 41 4.89 3.03 3.71
N MET A 42 3.99 3.13 2.73
CA MET A 42 2.65 2.55 2.84
C MET A 42 2.68 1.02 2.94
N SER A 43 3.73 0.37 2.47
CA SER A 43 3.81 -1.08 2.26
C SER A 43 4.81 -1.78 3.17
N CYS A 44 5.39 -1.06 4.13
CA CYS A 44 6.54 -1.51 4.91
C CYS A 44 6.25 -2.71 5.83
N ALA A 45 4.98 -3.06 6.05
CA ALA A 45 4.59 -4.15 6.92
C ALA A 45 3.49 -5.04 6.29
N PRO A 46 3.82 -5.89 5.29
CA PRO A 46 2.83 -6.76 4.63
C PRO A 46 2.01 -7.62 5.60
N PRO A 47 2.60 -8.34 6.57
CA PRO A 47 1.82 -9.16 7.52
C PRO A 47 0.85 -8.33 8.36
N VAL A 48 1.25 -7.11 8.72
CA VAL A 48 0.39 -6.18 9.47
C VAL A 48 -0.82 -5.77 8.64
N TRP A 49 -0.65 -5.54 7.34
CA TRP A 49 -1.76 -5.28 6.43
C TRP A 49 -2.68 -6.50 6.25
N GLY A 50 -2.13 -7.71 6.34
CA GLY A 50 -2.84 -8.98 6.44
C GLY A 50 -3.91 -9.00 7.54
N ALA A 51 -3.55 -8.49 8.71
CA ALA A 51 -4.43 -8.48 9.89
C ALA A 51 -5.15 -7.14 10.12
N ALA A 52 -4.90 -6.12 9.29
CA ALA A 52 -5.41 -4.78 9.51
C ALA A 52 -6.92 -4.66 9.27
N ALA A 53 -7.59 -3.83 10.08
CA ALA A 53 -8.99 -3.49 9.84
C ALA A 53 -9.17 -2.78 8.48
N LYS A 54 -10.30 -3.06 7.81
CA LYS A 54 -10.67 -2.44 6.52
C LYS A 54 -10.64 -0.90 6.57
N THR A 55 -11.04 -0.32 7.71
CA THR A 55 -11.01 1.13 7.95
C THR A 55 -9.59 1.71 7.86
N HIS A 56 -8.58 0.97 8.30
CA HIS A 56 -7.19 1.38 8.17
C HIS A 56 -6.75 1.30 6.70
N ILE A 57 -6.99 0.20 6.01
CA ILE A 57 -6.61 0.05 4.60
C ILE A 57 -7.25 1.17 3.75
N ASN A 58 -8.53 1.46 3.97
CA ASN A 58 -9.24 2.55 3.30
C ASN A 58 -8.60 3.93 3.52
N LYS A 59 -8.02 4.19 4.71
CA LYS A 59 -7.31 5.44 4.99
C LYS A 59 -6.03 5.59 4.16
N LEU A 60 -5.29 4.51 3.92
CA LEU A 60 -4.11 4.53 3.03
C LEU A 60 -4.53 4.69 1.58
N GLU A 61 -5.59 3.99 1.18
CA GLU A 61 -6.11 4.09 -0.19
C GLU A 61 -6.60 5.52 -0.49
N THR A 62 -7.23 6.16 0.49
CA THR A 62 -7.57 7.59 0.41
C THR A 62 -6.32 8.46 0.25
N ALA A 63 -5.22 8.14 0.94
CA ALA A 63 -3.96 8.86 0.78
C ALA A 63 -3.36 8.67 -0.63
N GLN A 64 -3.35 7.44 -1.17
CA GLN A 64 -2.95 7.17 -2.56
C GLN A 64 -3.81 7.98 -3.54
N ASN A 65 -5.13 8.02 -3.34
CA ASN A 65 -6.05 8.75 -4.22
C ASN A 65 -5.80 10.26 -4.21
N LYS A 66 -5.49 10.83 -3.04
CA LYS A 66 -5.11 12.25 -2.92
C LYS A 66 -3.83 12.55 -3.69
N ILE A 67 -2.81 11.70 -3.54
CA ILE A 67 -1.54 11.85 -4.27
C ILE A 67 -1.76 11.69 -5.78
N ALA A 68 -2.54 10.69 -6.21
CA ALA A 68 -2.85 10.48 -7.62
C ALA A 68 -3.49 11.73 -8.25
N ARG A 69 -4.47 12.35 -7.56
CA ARG A 69 -5.08 13.61 -8.01
C ARG A 69 -4.11 14.78 -8.04
N GLN A 70 -3.26 14.90 -7.03
CA GLN A 70 -2.21 15.91 -7.01
C GLN A 70 -1.25 15.75 -8.19
N VAL A 71 -0.95 14.52 -8.60
CA VAL A 71 -0.04 14.25 -9.71
C VAL A 71 -0.72 14.50 -11.07
N THR A 72 -1.99 14.13 -11.24
CA THR A 72 -2.69 14.25 -12.52
C THR A 72 -3.38 15.60 -12.75
N GLN A 73 -3.62 16.38 -11.69
CA GLN A 73 -4.30 17.68 -11.77
C GLN A 73 -5.71 17.61 -12.40
N VAL A 74 -6.36 16.45 -12.29
CA VAL A 74 -7.71 16.24 -12.84
C VAL A 74 -8.78 16.93 -11.98
N PRO A 75 -9.89 17.36 -12.60
CA PRO A 75 -11.03 17.91 -11.88
C PRO A 75 -11.62 16.95 -10.83
N TRP A 76 -12.27 17.52 -9.82
CA TRP A 76 -12.81 16.77 -8.68
C TRP A 76 -13.85 15.70 -9.09
N TYR A 77 -14.63 15.97 -10.14
CA TYR A 77 -15.69 15.09 -10.65
C TYR A 77 -15.16 13.82 -11.35
N VAL A 78 -13.88 13.78 -11.74
CA VAL A 78 -13.27 12.58 -12.32
C VAL A 78 -13.19 11.49 -11.26
N ARG A 79 -13.71 10.29 -11.54
CA ARG A 79 -13.76 9.19 -10.55
C ARG A 79 -12.35 8.67 -10.21
N ASN A 80 -12.08 8.39 -8.93
CA ASN A 80 -10.77 7.87 -8.49
C ASN A 80 -10.35 6.59 -9.24
N LYS A 81 -11.30 5.70 -9.53
CA LYS A 81 -11.05 4.47 -10.30
C LYS A 81 -10.51 4.76 -11.71
N GLN A 82 -11.00 5.81 -12.36
CA GLN A 82 -10.53 6.23 -13.69
C GLN A 82 -9.08 6.71 -13.62
N ILE A 83 -8.77 7.58 -12.65
CA ILE A 83 -7.41 8.10 -12.41
C ILE A 83 -6.42 6.95 -12.17
N GLN A 84 -6.81 5.98 -11.33
CA GLN A 84 -5.98 4.81 -11.05
C GLN A 84 -5.72 3.98 -12.31
N LYS A 85 -6.75 3.76 -13.14
CA LYS A 85 -6.64 3.01 -14.40
C LYS A 85 -5.69 3.70 -15.37
N GLU A 86 -5.83 5.01 -15.57
CA GLU A 86 -4.97 5.82 -16.44
C GLU A 86 -3.52 5.82 -15.97
N LEU A 87 -3.29 5.97 -14.66
CA LEU A 87 -1.96 5.92 -14.06
C LEU A 87 -1.36 4.50 -13.98
N LYS A 88 -2.11 3.46 -14.38
CA LYS A 88 -1.77 2.05 -14.15
C LYS A 88 -1.37 1.80 -12.69
N LEU A 89 -2.06 2.45 -11.76
CA LEU A 89 -1.83 2.33 -10.32
C LEU A 89 -2.72 1.23 -9.76
N THR A 90 -2.08 0.15 -9.27
CA THR A 90 -2.79 -0.89 -8.52
C THR A 90 -3.35 -0.30 -7.22
N PRO A 91 -4.62 -0.58 -6.86
CA PRO A 91 -5.16 -0.29 -5.54
C PRO A 91 -4.23 -0.83 -4.44
N LEU A 92 -4.12 -0.12 -3.32
CA LEU A 92 -3.23 -0.56 -2.24
C LEU A 92 -3.60 -1.92 -1.69
N LEU A 93 -4.90 -2.20 -1.57
CA LEU A 93 -5.38 -3.47 -1.04
C LEU A 93 -4.92 -4.65 -1.89
N ASP A 94 -5.03 -4.56 -3.23
CA ASP A 94 -4.55 -5.61 -4.13
C ASP A 94 -3.03 -5.72 -4.14
N TYR A 95 -2.34 -4.59 -4.00
CA TYR A 95 -0.89 -4.58 -3.85
C TYR A 95 -0.45 -5.26 -2.55
N PHE A 96 -1.12 -4.99 -1.43
CA PHE A 96 -0.85 -5.63 -0.15
C PHE A 96 -1.13 -7.13 -0.20
N ARG A 97 -2.24 -7.56 -0.81
CA ARG A 97 -2.52 -8.99 -1.03
C ARG A 97 -1.34 -9.68 -1.71
N LYS A 98 -0.85 -9.10 -2.81
CA LYS A 98 0.33 -9.65 -3.54
C LYS A 98 1.57 -9.73 -2.66
N LEU A 99 1.83 -8.70 -1.84
CA LEU A 99 2.97 -8.70 -0.91
C LEU A 99 2.82 -9.74 0.20
N VAL A 100 1.61 -9.89 0.76
CA VAL A 100 1.30 -10.86 1.80
C VAL A 100 1.46 -12.29 1.28
N ILE A 101 0.91 -12.59 0.11
CA ILE A 101 1.07 -13.89 -0.56
C ILE A 101 2.56 -14.18 -0.79
N LYS A 102 3.29 -13.24 -1.40
CA LYS A 102 4.73 -13.41 -1.64
C LYS A 102 5.51 -13.63 -0.35
N PHE A 103 5.18 -12.90 0.71
CA PHE A 103 5.83 -13.04 2.00
C PHE A 103 5.61 -14.43 2.61
N PHE A 104 4.37 -14.93 2.61
CA PHE A 104 4.07 -16.25 3.17
C PHE A 104 4.63 -17.39 2.32
N ASN A 105 4.57 -17.28 1.00
CA ASN A 105 5.22 -18.26 0.11
C ASN A 105 6.72 -18.33 0.37
N ASN A 106 7.38 -17.18 0.61
CA ASN A 106 8.80 -17.16 0.94
C ASN A 106 9.09 -17.81 2.31
N ILE A 107 8.21 -17.63 3.29
CA ILE A 107 8.31 -18.29 4.60
C ILE A 107 8.18 -19.81 4.42
N ASP A 108 7.15 -20.26 3.71
CA ASP A 108 6.83 -21.67 3.55
C ASP A 108 7.89 -22.42 2.74
N ASN A 109 8.57 -21.74 1.80
CA ASN A 109 9.66 -22.28 0.99
C ASN A 109 11.07 -22.04 1.58
N SER A 110 11.18 -21.41 2.76
CA SER A 110 12.50 -21.09 3.32
C SER A 110 13.18 -22.32 3.90
N THR A 111 14.50 -22.44 3.69
CA THR A 111 15.35 -23.47 4.31
C THR A 111 15.84 -23.08 5.71
N ASN A 112 15.44 -21.92 6.21
CA ASN A 112 15.88 -21.41 7.50
C ASN A 112 15.18 -22.15 8.64
N THR A 113 15.95 -22.82 9.49
CA THR A 113 15.46 -23.62 10.61
C THR A 113 14.64 -22.79 11.61
N ALA A 114 15.05 -21.55 11.89
CA ALA A 114 14.33 -20.67 12.80
C ALA A 114 12.94 -20.28 12.26
N ILE A 115 12.75 -20.28 10.94
CA ILE A 115 11.44 -20.06 10.31
C ILE A 115 10.60 -21.33 10.35
N ALA A 116 11.22 -22.50 10.17
CA ALA A 116 10.55 -23.79 10.27
C ALA A 116 9.98 -24.07 11.67
N GLU A 117 10.64 -23.56 12.71
CA GLU A 117 10.20 -23.64 14.10
C GLU A 117 8.98 -22.75 14.42
N ILE A 118 8.62 -21.80 13.55
CA ILE A 118 7.45 -20.94 13.77
C ILE A 118 6.17 -21.78 13.69
N PRO A 119 5.32 -21.78 14.75
CA PRO A 119 4.09 -22.55 14.75
C PRO A 119 3.18 -22.17 13.58
N ARG A 120 2.82 -23.16 12.76
CA ARG A 120 1.81 -23.01 11.72
C ARG A 120 0.42 -22.99 12.37
N TYR A 121 -0.44 -22.10 11.90
CA TYR A 121 -1.86 -22.10 12.26
C TYR A 121 -2.70 -22.18 10.99
N ASP A 122 -3.85 -22.83 11.09
CA ASP A 122 -4.81 -22.91 10.00
C ASP A 122 -5.57 -21.57 9.87
N PRO A 123 -5.50 -20.89 8.72
CA PRO A 123 -6.23 -19.64 8.48
C PRO A 123 -7.76 -19.84 8.37
N SER A 124 -8.25 -21.06 8.17
CA SER A 124 -9.68 -21.40 8.09
C SER A 124 -10.35 -21.55 9.46
N GLU A 125 -9.58 -21.70 10.54
CA GLU A 125 -10.12 -21.80 11.89
C GLU A 125 -10.82 -20.50 12.32
N PRO A 126 -12.08 -20.57 12.80
CA PRO A 126 -12.80 -19.39 13.28
C PRO A 126 -12.15 -18.87 14.57
N ARG A 127 -11.48 -17.72 14.48
CA ARG A 127 -10.85 -17.05 15.62
C ARG A 127 -11.42 -15.65 15.85
N LYS A 128 -11.50 -15.23 17.11
CA LYS A 128 -11.97 -13.88 17.52
C LYS A 128 -11.14 -12.73 16.93
N ARG A 129 -9.88 -12.98 16.52
CA ARG A 129 -8.98 -11.98 15.92
C ARG A 129 -8.47 -12.47 14.56
N LYS A 130 -8.59 -11.62 13.53
CA LYS A 130 -8.02 -11.89 12.20
C LYS A 130 -6.51 -11.98 12.28
N ARG A 131 -5.94 -12.98 11.61
CA ARG A 131 -4.50 -13.18 11.56
C ARG A 131 -3.99 -12.86 10.15
N PRO A 132 -2.69 -12.55 10.00
CA PRO A 132 -2.12 -12.14 8.72
C PRO A 132 -2.36 -13.11 7.54
N ARG A 133 -2.41 -14.44 7.78
CA ARG A 133 -2.66 -15.46 6.73
C ARG A 133 -4.14 -15.56 6.32
N THR A 134 -5.07 -14.92 7.04
CA THR A 134 -6.49 -14.93 6.67
C THR A 134 -6.76 -14.24 5.32
N LEU A 135 -5.85 -13.39 4.81
CA LEU A 135 -5.99 -12.83 3.45
C LEU A 135 -5.57 -13.78 2.32
N LEU A 136 -5.04 -14.97 2.64
CA LEU A 136 -4.64 -15.99 1.66
C LEU A 136 -5.80 -16.90 1.23
N GLY A 137 -6.84 -16.98 2.06
CA GLY A 137 -8.06 -17.76 1.82
C GLY A 137 -9.21 -16.91 1.30
#